data_AF-A0A6M3LRZ0-F1
#
_entry.id   AF-A0A6M3LRZ0-F1
#
_cell.length_a   1.000
_cell.length_b   1.000
_cell.length_c   1.000
_cell.angle_alpha   90.00
_cell.angle_beta   90.00
_cell.angle_gamma   90.00
#
_symmetry.space_group_name_H-M   'P 1'
#
loop_
_entity.id
_entity.type
_entity.pdbx_description
1 polymer ?
#
loop_
_entity_poly.entity_id
_entity_poly.type
_entity_poly.pdbx_seq_one_letter_code
_entity_poly.pdbx_strand_id
1 'polypeptide(L)' 'MNFSEVAIECVGNHELVSEFNRLTGCKLGIDTRAPIEKMIDDATGYEPEIEDMRKFVAFVFDCIWMPLVGNEVASDISL' A
#
# COMPACT_ATOMS: atom_id res chain seq x y z
N MET A 1 -12.16 10.04 -9.98
CA MET A 1 -11.16 9.72 -8.95
C MET A 1 -9.87 9.34 -9.67
N ASN A 2 -8.71 9.84 -9.23
CA ASN A 2 -7.41 9.48 -9.82
C ASN A 2 -6.69 8.44 -8.94
N PHE A 3 -5.62 7.80 -9.47
CA PHE A 3 -4.91 6.75 -8.75
C PHE A 3 -4.38 7.19 -7.39
N SER A 4 -3.87 8.42 -7.27
CA SER A 4 -3.34 8.94 -6.01
C SER A 4 -4.42 9.06 -4.94
N GLU A 5 -5.62 9.49 -5.31
CA GLU A 5 -6.78 9.53 -4.40
C GLU A 5 -7.15 8.12 -3.92
N VAL A 6 -7.19 7.14 -4.82
CA VAL A 6 -7.46 5.73 -4.47
C VAL A 6 -6.39 5.18 -3.54
N ALA A 7 -5.11 5.44 -3.83
CA ALA A 7 -4.01 4.98 -2.99
C ALA A 7 -4.06 5.59 -1.58
N ILE A 8 -4.42 6.87 -1.46
CA ILE A 8 -4.60 7.55 -0.17
C ILE A 8 -5.77 6.96 0.61
N GLU A 9 -6.90 6.69 -0.04
CA GLU A 9 -8.04 6.03 0.60
C GLU A 9 -7.68 4.62 1.07
N CYS A 10 -6.94 3.87 0.24
CA CYS A 10 -6.51 2.50 0.53
C CYS A 10 -5.56 2.44 1.73
N VAL A 11 -4.59 3.34 1.85
CA VAL A 11 -3.67 3.36 3.01
C VAL A 11 -4.39 3.77 4.30
N GLY A 12 -5.47 4.56 4.20
CA GLY A 12 -6.33 4.90 5.33
C GLY A 12 -7.26 3.76 5.78
N ASN A 13 -7.42 2.71 4.97
CA ASN A 13 -8.27 1.58 5.30
C ASN A 13 -7.49 0.50 6.06
N HIS A 14 -7.72 0.42 7.38
CA HIS A 14 -7.02 -0.52 8.26
C HIS A 14 -7.23 -2.00 7.90
N GLU A 15 -8.40 -2.39 7.42
CA GLU A 15 -8.67 -3.77 7.02
C GLU A 15 -7.85 -4.14 5.78
N LEU A 16 -7.80 -3.23 4.80
CA LEU A 16 -7.02 -3.43 3.59
C LEU A 16 -5.51 -3.51 3.88
N VAL A 17 -5.00 -2.60 4.70
CA VAL A 17 -3.58 -2.60 5.12
C VAL A 17 -3.26 -3.88 5.92
N SER A 18 -4.17 -4.31 6.79
CA SER A 18 -4.01 -5.56 7.55
C SER A 18 -3.94 -6.78 6.62
N GLU A 19 -4.83 -6.88 5.64
CA GLU A 19 -4.84 -7.98 4.68
C GLU A 19 -3.62 -7.95 3.76
N PHE A 20 -3.18 -6.77 3.33
CA PHE A 20 -1.92 -6.60 2.60
C PHE A 20 -0.73 -7.14 3.41
N ASN A 21 -0.59 -6.71 4.67
CA ASN A 21 0.48 -7.18 5.56
C ASN A 21 0.40 -8.70 5.77
N ARG A 22 -0.81 -9.27 5.93
CA ARG A 22 -1.03 -10.72 6.07
C ARG A 22 -0.61 -11.50 4.82
N LEU A 23 -0.89 -10.99 3.62
CA LEU A 23 -0.62 -11.67 2.36
C LEU A 23 0.85 -11.57 1.92
N THR A 24 1.51 -10.46 2.24
CA THR A 24 2.87 -10.15 1.75
C THR A 24 3.97 -10.33 2.79
N GLY A 25 3.62 -10.38 4.08
CA GLY A 25 4.56 -10.35 5.18
C GLY A 25 5.18 -8.97 5.45
N CYS A 26 4.75 -7.93 4.72
CA CYS A 26 5.09 -6.55 5.01
C CYS A 26 4.53 -6.10 6.37
N LYS A 27 5.08 -5.01 6.89
CA LYS A 27 4.68 -4.43 8.18
C LYS A 27 4.29 -2.97 8.04
N LEU A 28 3.55 -2.64 6.98
CA LEU A 28 3.12 -1.27 6.72
C LEU A 28 2.27 -0.76 7.89
N GLY A 29 2.67 0.40 8.44
CA GLY A 29 1.98 1.05 9.56
C GLY A 29 2.13 0.34 10.91
N ILE A 30 2.92 -0.73 11.00
CA ILE A 30 3.19 -1.45 12.25
C ILE A 30 4.66 -1.29 12.60
N ASP A 31 4.94 -0.46 13.59
CA ASP A 31 6.29 -0.31 14.09
C ASP A 31 6.63 -1.41 15.09
N THR A 32 7.24 -2.49 14.59
CA THR A 32 7.69 -3.63 15.42
C THR A 32 9.14 -3.52 15.88
N ARG A 33 9.84 -2.42 15.56
CA ARG A 33 11.28 -2.29 15.78
C ARG A 33 11.62 -2.01 17.25
N ALA A 34 12.63 -2.71 17.75
CA ALA A 34 13.26 -2.43 19.03
C ALA A 34 13.99 -1.07 19.00
N PRO A 35 14.21 -0.44 20.17
CA PRO A 35 14.91 0.85 20.23
C PRO A 35 16.28 0.85 19.55
N ILE A 36 17.04 -0.25 19.65
CA ILE A 36 18.36 -0.37 18.99
C ILE A 36 18.25 -0.43 17.46
N GLU A 37 17.20 -1.08 16.93
CA GLU A 37 16.98 -1.15 15.48
C GLU A 37 16.68 0.24 14.94
N LYS A 38 15.82 1.02 15.63
CA LYS A 38 15.56 2.42 15.27
C LYS A 38 16.82 3.28 15.29
N MET A 39 17.66 3.12 16.32
CA MET A 39 18.93 3.86 16.40
C MET A 39 19.87 3.53 15.24
N ILE A 40 19.90 2.27 14.79
CA ILE A 40 20.71 1.84 13.64
C ILE A 40 20.11 2.39 12.34
N ASP A 41 18.80 2.27 12.15
CA ASP A 41 18.07 2.80 11.00
C ASP A 41 18.34 4.31 10.85
N ASP A 42 18.20 5.07 11.93
CA ASP A 42 18.45 6.52 11.98
C ASP A 42 19.92 6.86 11.65
N ALA A 43 20.87 6.09 12.19
CA ALA A 43 22.30 6.33 11.96
C ALA A 43 22.75 5.96 10.54
N THR A 44 22.04 5.04 9.88
CA THR A 44 22.38 4.53 8.54
C THR A 44 21.52 5.13 7.43
N GLY A 45 20.42 5.81 7.77
CA GLY A 45 19.41 6.28 6.81
C GLY A 45 18.61 5.14 6.19
N TYR A 46 18.53 3.98 6.87
CA TYR A 46 17.77 2.85 6.38
C TYR A 46 16.28 3.05 6.70
N GLU A 47 15.46 3.17 5.66
CA GLU A 47 14.02 3.44 5.76
C GLU A 47 13.20 2.24 5.25
N PRO A 48 13.01 1.18 6.06
CA PRO A 48 12.31 -0.04 5.63
C PRO A 48 10.84 0.22 5.25
N GLU A 49 10.23 1.26 5.82
CA GLU A 49 8.84 1.66 5.56
C GLU A 49 8.62 2.12 4.11
N ILE A 50 9.63 2.72 3.47
CA ILE A 50 9.52 3.14 2.06
C ILE A 50 9.32 1.93 1.15
N GLU A 51 10.04 0.85 1.42
CA GLU A 51 9.97 -0.34 0.57
C GLU A 51 8.62 -1.05 0.71
N ASP A 52 8.11 -1.15 1.93
CA ASP A 52 6.77 -1.68 2.18
C ASP A 52 5.68 -0.78 1.57
N MET A 53 5.86 0.54 1.61
CA MET A 53 4.94 1.49 0.95
C MET A 53 4.95 1.31 -0.57
N ARG A 54 6.11 1.11 -1.20
CA ARG A 54 6.20 0.86 -2.65
C ARG A 54 5.46 -0.42 -3.04
N LYS A 55 5.63 -1.48 -2.27
CA LYS A 55 4.90 -2.75 -2.47
C LYS A 55 3.40 -2.57 -2.30
N PHE A 56 2.98 -1.78 -1.32
CA PHE A 56 1.57 -1.45 -1.10
C PHE A 56 0.97 -0.69 -2.28
N VAL A 57 1.65 0.34 -2.78
CA VAL A 57 1.19 1.10 -3.95
C VAL A 57 1.07 0.20 -5.19
N ALA A 58 2.02 -0.71 -5.41
CA ALA A 58 1.94 -1.69 -6.49
C ALA A 58 0.73 -2.63 -6.32
N PHE A 59 0.50 -3.13 -5.10
CA PHE A 59 -0.67 -3.95 -4.78
C PHE A 59 -2.00 -3.21 -5.03
N VAL A 60 -2.10 -1.95 -4.62
CA VAL A 60 -3.29 -1.12 -4.88
C VAL A 60 -3.49 -0.91 -6.38
N PHE A 61 -2.41 -0.70 -7.13
CA PHE A 61 -2.49 -0.56 -8.58
C PHE A 61 -3.06 -1.82 -9.23
N ASP A 62 -2.49 -2.99 -8.95
CA ASP A 62 -2.87 -4.24 -9.60
C ASP A 62 -4.23 -4.77 -9.14
N CYS A 63 -4.52 -4.70 -7.84
CA CYS A 63 -5.68 -5.37 -7.24
C CYS A 63 -6.91 -4.46 -7.07
N ILE A 64 -6.76 -3.13 -7.15
CA ILE A 64 -7.86 -2.18 -6.90
C ILE A 64 -8.04 -1.27 -8.10
N TRP A 65 -6.99 -0.53 -8.48
CA TRP A 65 -7.08 0.46 -9.55
C TRP A 65 -7.39 -0.15 -10.91
N MET A 66 -6.62 -1.16 -11.32
CA MET A 66 -6.82 -1.81 -12.62
C MET A 66 -8.23 -2.42 -12.77
N PRO A 67 -8.78 -3.16 -11.79
CA PRO A 67 -10.17 -3.61 -11.83
C PRO A 67 -11.20 -2.46 -11.87
N LEU A 68 -10.97 -1.39 -11.11
CA LEU A 68 -11.88 -0.24 -11.07
C LEU A 68 -11.98 0.42 -12.45
N VAL A 69 -10.84 0.75 -13.05
CA VAL A 69 -10.78 1.38 -14.39
C VAL A 69 -11.28 0.43 -15.48
N GLY A 70 -10.94 -0.86 -15.39
CA GLY A 70 -11.44 -1.86 -16.34
C GLY A 70 -12.96 -2.00 -16.32
N ASN A 71 -13.57 -1.90 -15.13
CA ASN A 71 -15.03 -1.92 -14.97
C ASN A 71 -15.70 -0.64 -15.48
N GLU A 72 -15.09 0.54 -15.29
CA GLU A 72 -15.60 1.80 -15.83
C GLU A 72 -15.68 1.75 -17.38
N VAL A 73 -14.64 1.24 -18.04
CA VAL A 73 -14.63 1.07 -19.50
C VAL A 73 -15.70 0.08 -19.98
N ALA A 74 -15.93 -1.01 -19.24
CA ALA A 74 -16.97 -1.98 -19.57
C ALA A 74 -18.39 -1.40 -19.44
N SER A 75 -18.63 -0.52 -18.46
CA SER A 75 -19.91 0.18 -18.33
C SER A 75 -20.17 1.20 -19.43
N ASP A 76 -19.13 1.88 -19.94
CA ASP A 76 -19.27 2.89 -20.99
C ASP A 76 -19.56 2.30 -22.39
N ILE A 77 -19.10 1.07 -22.67
CA ILE A 77 -19.34 0.38 -23.95
C ILE A 77 -20.73 -0.29 -23.99
N SER A 78 -21.43 -0.37 -22.86
CA SER A 78 -22.73 -1.05 -22.74
C SER A 78 -23.95 -0.13 -23.01
N LEU A 79 -23.74 1.05 -23.63
CA LEU A 79 -24.76 2.03 -24.04
C LEU A 79 -24.93 2.08 -25.57
#